data_AF-A0A4D7H296-F1
#
_entry.id   AF-A0A4D7H296-F1
#
_cell.length_a   1.000
_cell.length_b   1.000
_cell.length_c   1.000
_cell.angle_alpha   90.00
_cell.angle_beta   90.00
_cell.angle_gamma   90.00
#
_symmetry.space_group_name_H-M   'P 1'
#
loop_
_entity.id
_entity.type
_entity.pdbx_description
1 polymer ?
#
loop_
_entity_poly.entity_id
_entity_poly.type
_entity_poly.pdbx_seq_one_letter_code
_entity_poly.pdbx_strand_id
1 'polypeptide(L)' 'MSTRAIRVVAVLLVVMGVETTVYLWQLKELQVGGTDVEYLGTIAVVFFACWVVIFSAVLLRIAATGDPRFV' A
#
# COMPACT_ATOMS: atom_id res chain seq x y z
N MET A 1 23.29 1.59 -1.35
CA MET A 1 21.95 2.21 -1.15
C MET A 1 21.71 2.37 0.35
N SER A 2 21.28 3.54 0.83
CA SER A 2 21.09 3.75 2.28
C SER A 2 19.88 2.94 2.79
N THR A 3 20.05 2.15 3.84
CA THR A 3 18.99 1.48 4.62
C THR A 3 17.83 2.40 4.99
N ARG A 4 18.02 3.73 4.98
CA ARG A 4 16.96 4.73 5.13
C ARG A 4 15.91 4.65 4.02
N ALA A 5 16.28 4.44 2.75
CA ALA A 5 15.34 4.44 1.63
C ALA A 5 14.38 3.24 1.68
N ILE A 6 14.90 2.06 2.02
CA ILE A 6 14.09 0.84 2.23
C ILE A 6 13.11 1.04 3.39
N ARG A 7 13.59 1.62 4.50
CA ARG A 7 12.75 1.93 5.67
C ARG A 7 11.65 2.91 5.34
N VAL A 8 11.95 3.98 4.59
CA VAL A 8 10.95 4.97 4.16
C VAL A 8 9.88 4.31 3.29
N VAL A 9 10.29 3.51 2.30
CA VAL A 9 9.37 2.75 1.45
C VAL A 9 8.48 1.80 2.27
N ALA A 10 9.06 1.05 3.21
CA ALA A 10 8.30 0.14 4.06
C ALA A 10 7.30 0.89 4.95
N VAL A 11 7.68 2.03 5.52
CA VAL A 11 6.79 2.88 6.32
C VAL A 11 5.64 3.42 5.46
N LEU A 12 5.91 3.89 4.25
CA LEU A 12 4.86 4.37 3.33
C LEU A 12 3.86 3.27 2.98
N LEU A 13 4.34 2.05 2.75
CA LEU A 13 3.48 0.88 2.53
C LEU A 13 2.57 0.60 3.72
N VAL A 14 3.10 0.64 4.94
CA VAL A 14 2.31 0.41 6.16
C VAL A 14 1.28 1.51 6.35
N VAL A 15 1.65 2.78 6.18
CA VAL A 15 0.74 3.93 6.32
C VAL A 15 -0.42 3.81 5.33
N MET A 16 -0.15 3.55 4.05
CA MET A 16 -1.20 3.38 3.04
C MET A 16 -2.12 2.19 3.34
N GLY A 17 -1.58 1.10 3.87
CA GLY A 17 -2.39 -0.06 4.29
C GLY A 17 -3.32 0.25 5.46
N VAL A 18 -2.83 0.99 6.45
CA VAL A 18 -3.65 1.46 7.58
C VAL A 18 -4.75 2.40 7.09
N GLU A 19 -4.42 3.41 6.27
CA GLU A 19 -5.40 4.36 5.72
C GLU A 19 -6.48 3.65 4.89
N THR A 20 -6.10 2.70 4.04
CA THR A 20 -7.05 1.93 3.24
C THR A 20 -7.97 1.08 4.14
N THR A 21 -7.42 0.47 5.19
CA THR A 21 -8.22 -0.35 6.13
C THR A 21 -9.22 0.50 6.90
N VAL A 22 -8.81 1.70 7.35
CA VAL A 22 -9.70 2.66 8.02
C VAL A 22 -10.79 3.14 7.06
N TYR A 23 -10.43 3.45 5.81
CA TYR A 23 -11.41 3.87 4.80
C TYR A 23 -12.45 2.77 4.52
N LEU A 24 -12.01 1.53 4.34
CA LEU A 24 -12.91 0.39 4.15
C LEU A 24 -13.80 0.14 5.37
N TRP A 25 -13.27 0.33 6.58
CA TRP A 25 -14.05 0.25 7.81
C TRP A 25 -15.15 1.33 7.84
N GLN A 26 -14.80 2.58 7.53
CA GLN A 26 -15.76 3.68 7.46
C GLN A 26 -16.84 3.43 6.40
N LEU A 27 -16.46 2.92 5.23
CA LEU A 27 -17.42 2.53 4.19
C LEU A 27 -18.38 1.46 4.70
N LYS A 28 -17.90 0.45 5.43
CA LYS A 28 -18.75 -0.60 6.02
C LYS A 28 -19.74 -0.02 7.04
N GLU A 29 -19.32 0.93 7.88
CA GLU A 29 -20.22 1.62 8.81
C GLU A 29 -21.28 2.45 8.10
N LEU A 30 -20.93 3.04 6.95
CA LEU A 30 -21.86 3.77 6.07
C LEU A 30 -22.76 2.87 5.24
N GLN A 31 -22.52 1.55 5.21
CA GLN A 31 -23.19 0.56 4.36
C GLN A 31 -24.63 0.24 4.79
N VAL A 32 -25.28 1.11 5.57
CA VAL A 32 -26.74 1.09 5.79
C VAL A 32 -27.44 1.53 4.48
N GLY A 33 -27.41 0.67 3.45
CA GLY A 33 -28.42 0.62 2.38
C GLY A 33 -28.08 1.16 0.98
N GLY A 34 -26.88 0.96 0.39
CA GLY A 34 -26.63 1.39 -1.00
C GLY A 34 -25.54 0.67 -1.79
N THR A 35 -25.80 0.44 -3.07
CA THR A 35 -24.88 -0.12 -4.09
C THR A 35 -23.61 0.72 -4.31
N ASP A 36 -23.65 2.01 -3.98
CA ASP A 36 -22.51 2.92 -4.17
C ASP A 36 -21.33 2.61 -3.23
N VAL A 37 -21.60 2.02 -2.06
CA VAL A 37 -20.58 1.66 -1.07
C VAL A 37 -19.76 0.45 -1.52
N GLU A 38 -20.39 -0.50 -2.21
CA GLU A 38 -19.70 -1.67 -2.77
C GLU A 38 -18.72 -1.27 -3.89
N TYR A 39 -19.13 -0.30 -4.72
CA TYR A 39 -18.28 0.24 -5.78
C TYR A 39 -17.07 0.99 -5.21
N LEU A 40 -17.28 1.85 -4.20
CA LEU A 40 -16.20 2.54 -3.49
C LEU A 40 -15.25 1.58 -2.78
N GLY A 41 -15.78 0.53 -2.16
CA GLY A 41 -14.98 -0.53 -1.54
C GLY A 41 -14.10 -1.26 -2.57
N THR A 42 -14.66 -1.57 -3.74
CA THR A 42 -13.92 -2.20 -4.84
C THR A 42 -12.79 -1.28 -5.34
N ILE A 43 -13.06 0.02 -5.53
CA ILE A 43 -12.03 0.99 -5.93
C ILE A 43 -10.89 1.04 -4.90
N ALA A 44 -11.21 1.10 -3.60
CA ALA A 44 -10.20 1.15 -2.55
C ALA A 44 -9.32 -0.10 -2.52
N VAL A 45 -9.90 -1.29 -2.69
CA VAL A 45 -9.16 -2.56 -2.76
C VAL A 45 -8.24 -2.60 -3.98
N VAL A 46 -8.74 -2.21 -5.15
CA VAL A 46 -7.94 -2.16 -6.39
C VAL A 46 -6.80 -1.15 -6.26
N PHE A 47 -7.07 0.02 -5.72
CA PHE A 47 -6.06 1.05 -5.50
C PHE A 47 -4.97 0.55 -4.55
N PHE A 48 -5.35 -0.08 -3.43
CA PHE A 48 -4.39 -0.68 -2.50
C PHE A 48 -3.53 -1.77 -3.15
N ALA A 49 -4.15 -2.67 -3.93
CA ALA A 49 -3.43 -3.71 -4.66
C ALA A 49 -2.39 -3.14 -5.63
N CYS A 50 -2.75 -2.09 -6.39
CA CYS A 50 -1.83 -1.39 -7.28
C CYS A 50 -0.63 -0.79 -6.53
N TRP A 51 -0.88 -0.18 -5.36
CA TRP A 51 0.19 0.37 -4.51
C TRP A 51 1.13 -0.72 -4.00
N VAL A 52 0.60 -1.84 -3.50
CA VAL A 52 1.42 -2.97 -3.04
C VAL A 52 2.34 -3.46 -4.15
N VAL A 53 1.84 -3.59 -5.38
CA VAL A 53 2.64 -4.02 -6.54
C VAL A 53 3.75 -3.02 -6.85
N ILE A 54 3.45 -1.72 -6.93
CA ILE A 54 4.42 -0.68 -7.26
C ILE A 54 5.55 -0.66 -6.22
N PHE A 55 5.22 -0.64 -4.94
CA PHE A 55 6.24 -0.57 -3.89
C PHE A 55 7.02 -1.87 -3.74
N SER A 56 6.40 -3.02 -3.98
CA SER A 56 7.12 -4.30 -4.05
C SER A 56 8.12 -4.30 -5.21
N ALA A 57 7.75 -3.76 -6.38
CA ALA A 57 8.66 -3.63 -7.51
C ALA A 57 9.82 -2.66 -7.21
N VAL A 58 9.56 -1.55 -6.52
CA VAL A 58 10.59 -0.61 -6.06
C VAL A 58 11.54 -1.29 -5.07
N LEU A 59 11.02 -2.02 -4.08
CA LEU A 59 11.82 -2.79 -3.12
C LEU A 59 12.66 -3.86 -3.81
N LEU A 60 12.09 -4.58 -4.78
CA LEU A 60 12.79 -5.60 -5.55
C LEU A 60 13.91 -4.98 -6.40
N ARG A 61 13.65 -3.84 -7.04
CA ARG A 61 14.67 -3.09 -7.79
C ARG A 61 15.78 -2.60 -6.87
N ILE A 62 15.45 -2.09 -5.69
CA ILE A 62 16.42 -1.68 -4.67
C ILE A 62 17.26 -2.87 -4.20
N ALA A 63 16.64 -4.02 -3.94
CA ALA A 63 17.35 -5.24 -3.55
C ALA A 63 18.26 -5.77 -4.67
N ALA A 64 17.81 -5.72 -5.92
CA ALA A 64 18.58 -6.20 -7.08
C ALA A 64 19.70 -5.25 -7.51
N THR A 65 19.56 -3.93 -7.28
CA THR A 65 20.58 -2.91 -7.59
C THR A 65 21.44 -2.51 -6.39
N GLY A 66 21.10 -3.01 -5.19
CA GLY A 66 21.92 -2.88 -3.99
C GLY A 66 23.14 -3.78 -4.08
N ASP A 67 24.26 -3.23 -4.52
CA ASP A 67 25.57 -3.88 -4.53
C ASP A 67 25.89 -4.46 -3.12
N PRO A 68 26.09 -5.78 -2.96
CA PRO A 68 26.33 -6.42 -1.66
C PRO A 68 27.69 -6.03 -1.03
N ARG A 69 28.52 -5.23 -1.69
CA ARG A 69 29.83 -4.77 -1.21
C ARG A 69 29.82 -3.65 -0.17
N PHE A 70 28.65 -3.08 0.18
CA PHE A 70 28.54 -1.97 1.14
C PHE A 70 27.69 -2.30 2.38
N VAL A 71 27.78 -3.56 2.85
CA VAL A 71 27.38 -3.99 4.20
C VAL A 71 28.63 -4.41 4.95
#